data_AF-A0A0T6BAV1-F1
#
_entry.id   AF-A0A0T6BAV1-F1
#
_cell.length_a   1.000
_cell.length_b   1.000
_cell.length_c   1.000
_cell.angle_alpha   90.00
_cell.angle_beta   90.00
_cell.angle_gamma   90.00
#
_symmetry.space_group_name_H-M   'P 1'
#
loop_
_entity.id
_entity.type
_entity.pdbx_description
1 polymer ?
#
loop_
_entity_poly.entity_id
_entity_poly.type
_entity_poly.pdbx_seq_one_letter_code
_entity_poly.pdbx_strand_id
1 'polypeptide(L)'
;MLFGNLEVTKTLLTEIDKLVRLIESPIFAYLRLELLKVPADECLVRALYGLLMLLPQTEAFQILQTRLSCIPSLHLHCDKRNQTEIKPIPARMSNIDFPKLLESFKRAQENHKEYKKAMR
;
A
#
# COMPACT_ATOMS: atom_id res chain seq x y z
N MET A 1 -6.30 12.02 1.59
CA MET A 1 -6.74 11.09 0.53
C MET A 1 -7.50 9.95 1.17
N LEU A 2 -8.78 9.79 0.89
CA LEU A 2 -9.47 8.53 1.20
C LEU A 2 -8.97 7.51 0.16
N PHE A 3 -8.44 6.36 0.59
CA PHE A 3 -7.95 5.31 -0.31
C PHE A 3 -9.00 4.89 -1.38
N GLY A 4 -10.29 5.10 -1.09
CA GLY A 4 -11.39 4.81 -2.01
C GLY A 4 -11.43 5.65 -3.31
N ASN A 5 -10.64 6.73 -3.43
CA ASN A 5 -10.57 7.53 -4.66
C ASN A 5 -9.38 7.16 -5.58
N LEU A 6 -8.65 6.08 -5.28
CA LEU A 6 -7.64 5.57 -6.20
C LEU A 6 -8.34 4.98 -7.43
N GLU A 7 -8.26 5.66 -8.57
CA GLU A 7 -8.75 5.10 -9.84
C GLU A 7 -7.86 3.91 -10.22
N VAL A 8 -8.36 2.70 -9.96
CA VAL A 8 -7.70 1.45 -10.36
C VAL A 8 -7.86 1.30 -11.87
N THR A 9 -6.88 1.81 -12.61
CA THR A 9 -6.86 1.70 -14.08
C THR A 9 -6.33 0.34 -14.53
N LYS A 10 -6.75 -0.12 -15.71
CA LYS A 10 -6.23 -1.34 -16.35
C LYS A 10 -4.70 -1.31 -16.48
N THR A 11 -4.15 -0.14 -16.82
CA THR A 11 -2.70 0.08 -16.93
C THR A 11 -2.00 -0.17 -15.60
N LEU A 12 -2.52 0.40 -14.50
CA LEU A 12 -1.97 0.15 -13.16
C LEU A 12 -1.98 -1.34 -12.81
N LEU A 13 -3.09 -2.04 -13.05
CA LEU A 13 -3.19 -3.48 -12.79
C LEU A 13 -2.17 -4.29 -13.60
N THR A 14 -1.92 -3.89 -14.84
CA THR A 14 -0.92 -4.53 -15.71
C THR A 14 0.50 -4.31 -15.19
N GLU A 15 0.81 -3.10 -14.69
CA GLU A 15 2.11 -2.82 -14.08
C GLU A 15 2.29 -3.55 -12.75
N ILE A 16 1.25 -3.69 -11.93
CA ILE A 16 1.30 -4.50 -10.70
C ILE A 16 1.52 -5.97 -11.05
N ASP A 17 0.86 -6.51 -12.07
CA ASP A 17 1.08 -7.87 -12.55
C ASP A 17 2.54 -8.11 -12.96
N LYS A 18 3.11 -7.20 -13.77
CA LYS A 18 4.55 -7.25 -14.12
C LYS A 18 5.45 -7.19 -12.89
N LEU A 19 5.14 -6.34 -11.91
CA LEU A 19 5.89 -6.24 -10.67
C LEU A 19 5.84 -7.56 -9.88
N VAL A 20 4.68 -8.21 -9.79
CA VAL A 20 4.57 -9.52 -9.12
C VAL A 20 5.42 -10.57 -9.82
N ARG A 21 5.37 -10.65 -11.16
CA ARG A 21 6.26 -11.55 -11.91
C ARG A 21 7.74 -11.24 -11.67
N LEU A 22 8.08 -9.97 -11.54
CA LEU A 22 9.44 -9.53 -11.25
C LEU A 22 9.89 -9.95 -9.84
N ILE A 23 9.02 -9.87 -8.83
CA ILE A 23 9.29 -10.33 -7.46
C ILE A 23 9.61 -11.83 -7.44
N GLU A 24 8.93 -12.64 -8.26
CA GLU A 24 9.21 -14.07 -8.39
C GLU A 24 10.43 -14.40 -9.25
N SER A 25 10.92 -13.44 -10.03
CA SER A 25 12.12 -13.65 -10.84
C SER A 25 13.37 -13.90 -9.96
N PRO A 26 14.42 -14.54 -10.50
CA PRO A 26 15.67 -14.77 -9.78
C PRO A 26 16.34 -13.50 -9.26
N ILE A 27 16.19 -12.37 -9.96
CA ILE A 27 16.78 -11.08 -9.59
C ILE A 27 16.28 -10.62 -8.21
N PHE A 28 15.05 -10.97 -7.85
CA PHE A 28 14.42 -10.63 -6.57
C PHE A 28 14.46 -11.77 -5.54
N ALA A 29 15.29 -12.79 -5.75
CA ALA A 29 15.47 -13.87 -4.76
C ALA A 29 15.84 -13.31 -3.37
N TYR A 30 16.69 -12.28 -3.32
CA TYR A 30 17.06 -11.60 -2.07
C TYR A 30 15.84 -11.04 -1.32
N LEU A 31 14.93 -10.35 -2.02
CA LEU A 31 13.70 -9.82 -1.42
C LEU A 31 12.83 -10.94 -0.81
N ARG A 32 12.72 -12.08 -1.52
CA ARG A 32 11.96 -13.24 -1.02
C ARG A 32 12.61 -13.89 0.19
N LEU A 33 13.94 -13.86 0.29
CA LEU A 33 14.68 -14.31 1.48
C LEU A 33 14.50 -13.34 2.66
N GLU A 34 14.41 -12.03 2.41
CA GLU A 34 14.09 -11.04 3.46
C GLU A 34 12.74 -11.33 4.12
N LEU A 35 11.75 -11.81 3.36
CA LEU A 35 10.42 -12.18 3.88
C LEU A 35 10.46 -13.35 4.88
N LEU A 36 11.53 -14.17 4.85
CA LEU A 36 11.68 -15.31 5.76
C LEU A 36 12.38 -14.92 7.07
N LYS A 37 12.91 -13.70 7.19
CA LYS A 37 13.58 -13.26 8.41
C LYS A 37 12.60 -13.15 9.58
N VAL A 38 13.10 -13.38 10.79
CA VAL A 38 12.34 -13.18 12.02
C VAL A 38 13.10 -12.17 12.90
N PRO A 39 12.50 -11.01 13.24
CA PRO A 39 11.25 -10.48 12.69
C PRO A 39 11.40 -10.09 11.21
N ALA A 40 10.33 -10.24 10.42
CA ALA A 40 10.32 -9.73 9.05
C ALA A 40 10.10 -8.23 9.04
N ASP A 41 10.49 -7.59 7.95
CA ASP A 41 10.14 -6.19 7.70
C ASP A 41 8.62 -6.05 7.52
N GLU A 42 7.96 -5.50 8.52
CA GLU A 42 6.50 -5.25 8.51
C GLU A 42 6.06 -4.34 7.38
N CYS A 43 6.89 -3.35 7.01
CA CYS A 43 6.57 -2.44 5.91
C CYS A 43 6.56 -3.19 4.59
N LEU A 44 7.54 -4.09 4.38
CA LEU A 44 7.59 -4.93 3.19
C LEU A 44 6.38 -5.88 3.13
N VAL A 45 6.11 -6.62 4.20
CA VAL A 45 4.96 -7.56 4.25
C VAL A 45 3.65 -6.82 4.02
N ARG A 46 3.43 -5.68 4.70
CA ARG A 46 2.23 -4.85 4.52
C ARG A 46 2.12 -4.30 3.10
N ALA A 47 3.22 -3.89 2.48
CA ALA A 47 3.22 -3.42 1.11
C ALA A 47 2.79 -4.53 0.13
N LEU A 48 3.32 -5.75 0.30
CA LEU A 48 2.97 -6.89 -0.54
C LEU A 48 1.50 -7.32 -0.36
N TYR A 49 0.97 -7.35 0.87
CA TYR A 49 -0.46 -7.57 1.07
C TYR A 49 -1.31 -6.43 0.49
N GLY A 50 -0.84 -5.18 0.55
CA GLY A 50 -1.48 -4.05 -0.11
C GLY A 50 -1.57 -4.24 -1.62
N LEU A 51 -0.49 -4.67 -2.26
CA LEU A 51 -0.48 -5.02 -3.69
C LEU A 51 -1.43 -6.18 -3.99
N LEU A 52 -1.45 -7.21 -3.14
CA LEU A 52 -2.38 -8.34 -3.26
C LEU A 52 -3.84 -7.89 -3.23
N MET A 53 -4.19 -6.93 -2.37
CA MET A 53 -5.56 -6.39 -2.26
C MET A 53 -5.96 -5.48 -3.42
N LEU A 54 -5.02 -5.00 -4.23
CA LEU A 54 -5.29 -4.21 -5.43
C LEU A 54 -5.49 -5.09 -6.67
N LEU A 55 -4.99 -6.33 -6.66
CA LEU A 55 -5.08 -7.24 -7.79
C LEU A 55 -6.46 -7.88 -7.90
N PRO A 56 -7.03 -8.01 -9.12
CA PRO A 56 -8.13 -8.96 -9.36
C PRO A 56 -7.66 -10.40 -9.10
N GLN A 57 -8.59 -11.35 -8.99
CA GLN A 57 -8.30 -12.79 -8.79
C GLN A 57 -7.67 -13.46 -10.04
N THR A 58 -6.54 -12.92 -10.48
CA THR A 58 -5.76 -13.37 -11.63
C THR A 58 -4.58 -14.24 -11.18
N GLU A 59 -3.79 -14.72 -12.15
CA GLU A 59 -2.57 -15.49 -11.89
C GLU A 59 -1.59 -14.73 -10.97
N ALA A 60 -1.39 -13.42 -11.19
CA ALA A 60 -0.53 -12.59 -10.33
C ALA A 60 -0.98 -12.59 -8.87
N PHE A 61 -2.30 -12.56 -8.64
CA PHE A 61 -2.85 -12.67 -7.29
C PHE A 61 -2.45 -14.01 -6.65
N GLN A 62 -2.62 -15.12 -7.37
CA GLN A 62 -2.29 -16.45 -6.84
C GLN A 62 -0.79 -16.63 -6.60
N ILE A 63 0.04 -16.10 -7.49
CA ILE A 63 1.50 -16.09 -7.34
C ILE A 63 1.90 -15.38 -6.04
N LEU A 64 1.43 -14.15 -5.86
CA LEU A 64 1.77 -13.34 -4.70
C LEU A 64 1.16 -13.93 -3.41
N GLN A 65 -0.07 -14.43 -3.46
CA GLN A 65 -0.71 -15.12 -2.34
C GLN A 65 0.11 -16.34 -1.90
N THR A 66 0.55 -17.17 -2.85
CA THR A 66 1.37 -18.36 -2.57
C THR A 66 2.68 -17.97 -1.90
N ARG A 67 3.37 -16.94 -2.44
CA ARG A 67 4.61 -16.43 -1.85
C ARG A 67 4.41 -15.95 -0.42
N LEU A 68 3.35 -15.20 -0.16
CA LEU A 68 3.00 -14.72 1.18
C LEU A 68 2.58 -15.85 2.12
N SER A 69 2.01 -16.94 1.58
CA SER A 69 1.61 -18.11 2.38
C SER A 69 2.80 -18.96 2.83
N CYS A 70 3.95 -18.84 2.15
CA CYS A 70 5.21 -19.47 2.59
C CYS A 70 5.87 -18.75 3.76
N ILE A 71 5.35 -17.58 4.16
CA ILE A 71 5.89 -16.80 5.26
C ILE A 71 5.38 -17.38 6.59
N PRO A 72 6.26 -17.73 7.56
CA PRO A 72 5.84 -18.26 8.86
C PRO A 72 4.80 -17.37 9.57
N SER A 73 3.76 -17.95 10.16
CA SER A 73 2.66 -17.21 10.83
C SER A 73 3.07 -16.33 12.02
N LEU A 74 4.35 -16.33 12.39
CA LEU A 74 4.95 -15.52 13.46
C LEU A 74 4.92 -14.01 13.15
N HIS A 75 4.73 -13.60 11.89
CA HIS A 75 4.82 -12.18 11.50
C HIS A 75 3.56 -11.35 11.77
N LEU A 76 2.39 -11.99 11.99
CA LEU A 76 1.17 -11.25 12.38
C LEU A 76 1.11 -10.96 13.90
N HIS A 77 1.97 -11.58 14.70
CA HIS A 77 2.03 -11.39 16.15
C HIS A 77 2.94 -10.24 16.58
N CYS A 78 3.11 -9.20 15.75
CA CYS A 78 3.63 -7.94 16.28
C CYS A 78 2.55 -7.24 17.12
N ASP A 79 2.25 -7.86 18.26
CA ASP A 79 1.60 -7.23 19.39
C ASP A 79 2.52 -6.10 19.87
N LYS A 80 2.24 -4.91 19.35
CA LYS A 80 2.18 -3.66 20.10
C LYS A 80 2.98 -3.68 21.41
N ARG A 81 4.23 -3.25 21.34
CA ARG A 81 4.83 -2.44 22.41
C ARG A 81 5.19 -1.02 21.98
N ASN A 82 4.54 -0.53 20.94
CA ASN A 82 4.24 0.90 20.86
C ASN A 82 2.90 1.11 21.56
N GLN A 83 2.94 1.24 22.89
CA GLN A 83 2.01 2.12 23.55
C GLN A 83 2.10 3.46 22.81
N THR A 84 1.18 3.73 21.90
CA THR A 84 0.83 5.11 21.59
C THR A 84 0.23 5.65 22.87
N GLU A 85 1.09 6.13 23.78
CA GLU A 85 0.75 7.29 24.58
C GLU A 85 0.11 8.27 23.61
N ILE A 86 -1.16 8.59 23.84
CA ILE A 86 -1.83 9.66 23.12
C ILE A 86 -1.08 10.93 23.53
N LYS A 87 0.01 11.25 22.83
CA LYS A 87 0.71 12.51 23.04
C LYS A 87 -0.30 13.61 22.70
N PRO A 88 -0.58 14.53 23.63
CA PRO A 88 -1.51 15.63 23.36
C PRO A 88 -1.05 16.37 22.11
N ILE A 89 -2.00 16.72 21.26
CA ILE A 89 -1.77 17.44 20.00
C ILE A 89 -0.92 18.67 20.32
N PRO A 90 0.28 18.83 19.73
CA PRO A 90 1.13 19.98 20.03
C PRO A 90 0.38 21.26 19.66
N ALA A 91 0.34 22.26 20.55
CA ALA A 91 -0.49 23.47 20.44
C ALA A 91 -0.37 24.25 19.11
N ARG A 92 0.72 24.03 18.35
CA ARG A 92 0.88 24.55 16.99
C ARG A 92 -0.12 23.99 15.96
N MET A 93 -0.72 22.83 16.22
CA MET A 93 -1.66 22.16 15.31
C MET A 93 -3.13 22.40 15.67
N SER A 94 -3.44 23.03 16.82
CA SER A 94 -4.82 23.29 17.22
C SER A 94 -5.51 24.38 16.39
N ASN A 95 -4.74 25.13 15.60
CA ASN A 95 -5.27 26.22 14.76
C ASN A 95 -5.35 25.86 13.26
N ILE A 96 -5.17 24.58 12.91
CA ILE A 96 -5.28 24.11 11.52
C ILE A 96 -6.74 23.73 11.24
N ASP A 97 -7.38 24.46 10.34
CA ASP A 97 -8.73 24.14 9.84
C ASP A 97 -8.66 22.97 8.84
N PHE A 98 -8.72 21.75 9.38
CA PHE A 98 -8.75 20.51 8.60
C PHE A 98 -9.94 20.44 7.64
N PRO A 99 -11.19 20.84 8.01
CA PRO A 99 -12.30 20.91 7.06
C PRO A 99 -11.99 21.74 5.81
N LYS A 100 -11.46 22.96 5.97
CA LYS A 100 -11.10 23.83 4.85
C LYS A 100 -9.96 23.26 4.00
N LEU A 101 -8.94 22.70 4.64
CA LEU A 101 -7.84 22.06 3.93
C LEU A 101 -8.35 20.85 3.11
N LEU A 102 -9.26 20.05 3.68
CA LEU A 102 -9.86 18.91 2.99
C LEU A 102 -10.69 19.34 1.77
N GLU A 103 -11.41 20.45 1.87
CA GLU A 103 -12.15 21.02 0.74
C GLU A 103 -11.19 21.45 -0.39
N SER A 104 -10.13 22.19 -0.05
CA SER A 104 -9.11 22.60 -1.02
C SER A 104 -8.43 21.41 -1.70
N PHE A 105 -8.18 20.34 -0.94
CA PHE A 105 -7.63 19.10 -1.44
C PHE A 105 -8.57 18.40 -2.42
N LYS A 106 -9.86 18.25 -2.09
CA LYS A 106 -10.88 17.68 -2.99
C LYS A 106 -10.95 18.44 -4.31
N ARG A 107 -10.94 19.78 -4.25
CA ARG A 107 -10.96 20.64 -5.45
C ARG A 107 -9.73 20.42 -6.33
N ALA A 108 -8.54 20.32 -5.74
CA ALA A 108 -7.32 20.02 -6.48
C ALA A 108 -7.37 18.65 -7.16
N GLN A 109 -7.96 17.64 -6.51
CA GLN A 109 -8.14 16.31 -7.09
C GLN A 109 -9.11 16.33 -8.29
N GLU A 110 -10.24 17.04 -8.19
CA GLU A 110 -11.21 17.16 -9.28
C GLU A 110 -10.55 17.82 -10.51
N ASN A 111 -9.80 18.89 -10.30
CA ASN A 111 -9.06 19.56 -11.38
C ASN A 111 -8.05 18.63 -12.07
N HIS A 112 -7.32 17.81 -11.30
CA HIS A 112 -6.37 16.86 -11.86
C HIS A 112 -7.06 15.74 -12.65
N LYS A 113 -8.24 15.29 -12.18
CA LYS A 113 -9.06 14.28 -12.85
C LYS A 113 -9.57 14.80 -14.20
N GLU A 114 -10.10 16.02 -14.25
CA GLU A 114 -10.55 16.66 -15.48
C GLU A 114 -9.39 16.86 -16.48
N TYR A 115 -8.22 17.29 -15.99
CA TYR A 115 -7.02 17.39 -16.83
C TYR A 115 -6.63 16.05 -17.46
N LYS A 116 -6.63 14.97 -16.68
CA LYS A 116 -6.34 13.62 -17.19
C LYS A 116 -7.39 13.14 -18.20
N LYS A 117 -8.65 13.52 -18.01
CA LYS A 117 -9.75 13.17 -18.92
C LYS A 117 -9.65 13.92 -20.25
N ALA A 118 -9.22 15.18 -20.23
CA ALA A 118 -9.00 15.98 -21.44
C ALA A 118 -7.76 15.56 -22.25
N MET A 119 -6.84 14.82 -21.63
CA MET A 119 -5.62 14.26 -22.26
C MET A 119 -5.79 12.83 -22.79
N ARG A 120 -6.96 12.20 -22.60
CA ARG A 120 -7.33 10.94 -23.25
C ARG A 120 -8.04 11.22 -24.57
#